data_AF-A0A243A6S1-F1
#
_entry.id   AF-A0A243A6S1-F1
#
_cell.length_a   1.000
_cell.length_b   1.000
_cell.length_c   1.000
_cell.angle_alpha   90.00
_cell.angle_beta   90.00
_cell.angle_gamma   90.00
#
_symmetry.space_group_name_H-M   'P 1'
#
loop_
_entity.id
_entity.type
_entity.pdbx_description
1 polymer ?
#
loop_
_entity_poly.entity_id
_entity_poly.type
_entity_poly.pdbx_seq_one_letter_code
_entity_poly.pdbx_strand_id
1 'polypeptide(L)'
;MAKKMKAMPYELKQKLRQYNRTIQKERAIHEEIANELEKYGVTYESPSTNVDWSEVLFSTEALAVIDNCEGGIEENIKEIEEVFLHFVNKEN
;
A
#
# COMPACT_ATOMS: atom_id res chain seq x y z
N MET A 1 -6.20 25.37 42.31
CA MET A 1 -6.87 25.82 41.06
C MET A 1 -6.82 24.69 40.05
N ALA A 2 -7.96 24.22 39.55
CA ALA A 2 -7.99 23.15 38.56
C ALA A 2 -7.46 23.66 37.21
N LYS A 3 -6.44 22.99 36.66
CA LYS A 3 -5.87 23.31 35.34
C LYS A 3 -6.94 23.01 34.29
N LYS A 4 -7.51 24.05 33.67
CA LYS A 4 -8.54 23.93 32.62
C LYS A 4 -7.94 23.11 31.47
N MET A 5 -8.42 21.88 31.28
CA MET A 5 -7.91 21.01 30.21
C MET A 5 -8.21 21.67 28.86
N LYS A 6 -7.19 21.82 28.02
CA LYS A 6 -7.38 22.33 26.66
C LYS A 6 -8.13 21.27 25.86
N ALA A 7 -9.27 21.65 25.29
CA ALA A 7 -10.00 20.80 24.36
C ALA A 7 -9.29 20.76 23.00
N MET A 8 -9.34 19.63 22.31
CA MET A 8 -8.85 19.51 20.94
C MET A 8 -9.68 20.41 20.00
N PRO A 9 -9.05 21.24 19.16
CA PRO A 9 -9.75 22.09 18.20
C PRO A 9 -10.68 21.29 17.29
N TYR A 10 -11.84 21.84 16.99
CA TYR A 10 -12.83 21.20 16.11
C TYR A 10 -12.25 20.88 14.72
N GLU A 11 -11.47 21.80 14.17
CA GLU A 11 -10.79 21.64 12.87
C GLU A 11 -9.85 20.44 12.85
N LEU A 12 -9.07 20.23 13.92
CA LEU A 12 -8.19 19.07 14.04
C LEU A 12 -9.00 17.77 14.07
N LYS A 13 -10.13 17.73 14.80
CA LYS A 13 -11.02 16.56 14.79
C LYS A 13 -11.59 16.28 13.40
N GLN A 14 -11.90 17.32 12.62
CA GLN A 14 -12.38 17.15 11.25
C GLN A 14 -11.28 16.58 10.34
N LYS A 15 -10.05 17.10 10.43
CA LYS A 15 -8.89 16.55 9.70
C LYS A 15 -8.63 15.09 10.06
N LEU A 16 -8.70 14.72 11.34
CA LEU A 16 -8.55 13.32 11.78
C LEU A 16 -9.63 12.40 11.20
N ARG A 17 -10.88 12.86 11.11
CA ARG A 17 -11.95 12.08 10.46
C ARG A 17 -11.72 11.92 8.97
N GLN A 18 -11.27 12.97 8.29
CA GLN A 18 -10.93 12.91 6.88
C GLN A 18 -9.77 11.94 6.64
N TYR A 19 -8.70 12.06 7.43
CA TYR A 19 -7.56 11.14 7.39
C TYR A 19 -7.99 9.69 7.58
N ASN A 20 -8.79 9.38 8.60
CA ASN A 20 -9.31 8.02 8.80
C ASN A 20 -10.11 7.49 7.61
N ARG A 21 -10.93 8.33 6.96
CA ARG A 21 -11.67 7.93 5.74
C ARG A 21 -10.73 7.66 4.57
N THR A 22 -9.67 8.45 4.43
CA THR A 22 -8.65 8.23 3.39
C THR A 22 -7.94 6.90 3.61
N ILE A 23 -7.45 6.62 4.83
CA ILE A 23 -6.80 5.35 5.18
C ILE A 23 -7.73 4.15 4.94
N GLN A 24 -9.02 4.28 5.26
CA GLN A 24 -9.99 3.21 4.96
C GLN A 24 -10.14 2.94 3.46
N LYS A 25 -10.12 3.99 2.63
CA LYS A 25 -10.19 3.84 1.17
C LYS A 25 -8.90 3.26 0.60
N GLU A 26 -7.77 3.75 1.06
CA GLU A 26 -6.44 3.24 0.69
C GLU A 26 -6.35 1.74 0.97
N ARG A 27 -6.71 1.29 2.17
CA ARG A 27 -6.73 -0.13 2.53
C ARG A 27 -7.63 -0.96 1.62
N ALA A 28 -8.82 -0.48 1.30
CA ALA A 28 -9.74 -1.19 0.41
C ALA A 28 -9.14 -1.33 -1.00
N ILE A 29 -8.56 -0.26 -1.55
CA ILE A 29 -7.89 -0.29 -2.87
C ILE A 29 -6.67 -1.23 -2.84
N HIS A 30 -5.88 -1.19 -1.77
CA HIS A 30 -4.73 -2.06 -1.58
C HIS A 30 -5.16 -3.54 -1.56
N GLU A 31 -6.24 -3.88 -0.86
CA GLU A 31 -6.84 -5.22 -0.88
C GLU A 31 -7.35 -5.60 -2.28
N GLU A 32 -7.98 -4.67 -3.01
CA GLU A 32 -8.43 -4.91 -4.39
C GLU A 32 -7.25 -5.20 -5.34
N ILE A 33 -6.15 -4.44 -5.24
CA ILE A 33 -4.92 -4.67 -6.01
C ILE A 33 -4.32 -6.03 -5.67
N ALA A 34 -4.21 -6.35 -4.38
CA ALA A 34 -3.71 -7.64 -3.90
C ALA A 34 -4.48 -8.82 -4.51
N ASN A 35 -5.81 -8.77 -4.42
CA ASN A 35 -6.69 -9.78 -4.95
C ASN A 35 -6.61 -9.87 -6.48
N GLU A 36 -6.39 -8.75 -7.18
CA GLU A 36 -6.24 -8.75 -8.63
C GLU A 36 -4.93 -9.42 -9.05
N LEU A 37 -3.82 -9.12 -8.37
CA LEU A 37 -2.51 -9.74 -8.61
C LEU A 37 -2.52 -11.25 -8.32
N GLU A 38 -3.19 -11.68 -7.24
CA GLU A 38 -3.29 -13.09 -6.86
C GLU A 38 -3.97 -13.94 -7.94
N LYS A 39 -4.95 -13.39 -8.70
CA LYS A 39 -5.60 -14.09 -9.83
C LYS A 39 -4.61 -14.53 -10.91
N TYR A 40 -3.47 -13.86 -11.01
CA TYR A 40 -2.42 -14.13 -11.97
C TYR A 40 -1.24 -14.89 -11.34
N GLY A 41 -1.39 -15.38 -10.11
CA GLY A 41 -0.31 -16.08 -9.38
C GLY A 41 0.77 -15.13 -8.86
N VAL A 42 0.52 -13.82 -8.84
CA VAL A 42 1.45 -12.83 -8.29
C VAL A 42 1.09 -12.61 -6.82
N THR A 43 1.87 -13.20 -5.92
CA THR A 43 1.63 -13.04 -4.47
C THR A 43 1.96 -11.61 -4.04
N TYR A 44 0.97 -10.98 -3.41
CA TYR A 44 1.11 -9.67 -2.81
C TYR A 44 1.01 -9.80 -1.29
N GLU A 45 2.17 -9.93 -0.64
CA GLU A 45 2.25 -9.84 0.82
C GLU A 45 2.80 -8.47 1.19
N SER A 46 2.01 -7.67 1.92
CA SER A 46 2.57 -6.55 2.69
C SER A 46 3.71 -7.11 3.55
N PRO A 47 4.92 -6.51 3.56
CA PRO A 47 6.11 -7.10 4.17
C PRO A 47 5.88 -7.37 5.66
N SER A 48 5.39 -8.58 5.96
CA SER A 48 5.39 -9.15 7.29
C SER A 48 6.74 -9.81 7.49
N THR A 49 7.30 -9.70 8.68
CA THR A 49 8.72 -9.93 8.98
C THR A 49 9.24 -11.38 8.82
N ASN A 50 8.48 -12.31 8.23
CA ASN A 50 8.78 -13.75 8.24
C ASN A 50 8.72 -14.45 6.87
N VAL A 51 8.74 -13.72 5.76
CA VAL A 51 8.64 -14.33 4.42
C VAL A 51 10.02 -14.56 3.84
N ASP A 52 10.20 -15.66 3.09
CA ASP A 52 11.41 -15.91 2.31
C ASP A 52 11.58 -14.81 1.24
N TRP A 53 12.52 -13.92 1.50
CA TRP A 53 12.73 -12.67 0.77
C TRP A 53 13.12 -12.88 -0.71
N SER A 54 13.54 -14.08 -1.10
CA SER A 54 14.07 -14.33 -2.45
C SER A 54 13.01 -14.28 -3.57
N GLU A 55 11.74 -14.57 -3.27
CA GLU A 55 10.63 -14.49 -4.24
C GLU A 55 9.70 -13.28 -4.03
N VAL A 56 9.69 -12.69 -2.83
CA VAL A 56 8.77 -11.61 -2.42
C VAL A 56 9.34 -10.19 -2.64
N LEU A 57 10.66 -10.07 -2.83
CA LEU A 57 11.33 -8.76 -2.99
C LEU A 57 10.84 -7.95 -4.19
N PHE A 58 10.38 -8.59 -5.28
CA PHE A 58 10.01 -7.86 -6.49
C PHE A 58 8.61 -7.24 -6.45
N SER A 59 7.61 -7.88 -5.83
CA SER A 59 6.25 -7.32 -5.78
C SER A 59 6.07 -6.25 -4.70
N THR A 60 6.96 -6.22 -3.70
CA THR A 60 6.80 -5.38 -2.51
C THR A 60 7.43 -3.99 -2.62
N GLU A 61 8.51 -3.81 -3.40
CA GLU A 61 9.23 -2.53 -3.46
C GLU A 61 8.48 -1.48 -4.30
N ALA A 62 8.07 -1.80 -5.53
CA ALA A 62 7.38 -0.83 -6.40
C ALA A 62 5.99 -0.41 -5.85
N LEU A 63 5.29 -1.33 -5.18
CA LEU A 63 4.03 -1.01 -4.49
C LEU A 63 4.27 -0.22 -3.19
N ALA A 64 5.36 -0.48 -2.46
CA ALA A 64 5.76 0.36 -1.33
C ALA A 64 6.09 1.80 -1.77
N VAL A 65 6.64 1.99 -2.97
CA VAL A 65 6.87 3.33 -3.55
C VAL A 65 5.53 4.03 -3.83
N ILE A 66 4.50 3.32 -4.31
CA ILE A 66 3.13 3.87 -4.45
C ILE A 66 2.50 4.20 -3.09
N ASP A 67 2.58 3.29 -2.12
CA ASP A 67 2.03 3.47 -0.77
C ASP A 67 2.68 4.67 -0.06
N ASN A 68 3.98 4.90 -0.29
CA ASN A 68 4.72 6.05 0.24
C ASN A 68 4.54 7.33 -0.59
N CYS A 69 3.78 7.29 -1.69
CA CYS A 69 3.64 8.40 -2.65
C CYS A 69 4.99 8.95 -3.14
N GLU A 70 5.96 8.06 -3.35
CA GLU A 70 7.29 8.39 -3.86
C GLU A 70 7.35 8.17 -5.38
N GLY A 71 8.27 8.86 -6.05
CA GLY A 71 8.45 8.72 -7.51
C GLY A 71 7.32 9.29 -8.37
N GLY A 72 7.36 8.98 -9.67
CA GLY A 72 6.31 9.31 -10.63
C GLY A 72 5.34 8.14 -10.80
N ILE A 73 4.03 8.39 -10.75
CA ILE A 73 3.02 7.33 -10.82
C ILE A 73 3.15 6.44 -12.05
N GLU A 74 3.48 7.01 -13.22
CA GLU A 74 3.65 6.25 -14.47
C GLU A 74 4.91 5.37 -14.46
N GLU A 75 5.98 5.82 -13.78
CA GLU A 75 7.21 5.04 -13.63
C GLU A 75 6.97 3.85 -12.69
N ASN A 76 6.31 4.10 -11.55
CA ASN A 76 5.97 3.05 -10.59
C ASN A 76 5.02 2.01 -11.21
N ILE A 77 4.04 2.42 -12.02
CA ILE A 77 3.15 1.50 -12.74
C ILE A 77 3.95 0.62 -13.70
N LYS A 78 4.91 1.20 -14.44
CA LYS A 78 5.76 0.45 -15.37
C LYS A 78 6.61 -0.60 -14.64
N GLU A 79 7.17 -0.26 -13.48
CA GLU A 79 7.92 -1.22 -12.66
C GLU A 79 7.04 -2.37 -12.16
N ILE A 80 5.83 -2.08 -11.71
CA ILE A 80 4.85 -3.11 -11.31
C ILE A 80 4.47 -3.98 -12.51
N GLU A 81 4.27 -3.39 -13.69
CA GLU A 81 3.97 -4.12 -14.93
C GLU A 81 5.11 -5.07 -15.31
N GLU A 82 6.38 -4.65 -15.20
CA GLU A 82 7.54 -5.50 -15.47
C GLU A 82 7.57 -6.72 -14.54
N VAL A 83 7.28 -6.52 -13.24
CA VAL A 83 7.18 -7.61 -12.25
C VAL A 83 6.02 -8.54 -12.58
N PHE A 84 4.84 -7.98 -12.86
CA PHE A 84 3.67 -8.75 -13.25
C PHE A 84 3.95 -9.64 -14.46
N LEU A 85 4.55 -9.07 -15.52
CA LEU A 85 4.90 -9.82 -16.72
C LEU A 85 5.95 -10.90 -16.44
N HIS A 86 6.91 -10.68 -15.56
CA HIS A 86 7.88 -11.69 -15.18
C HIS A 86 7.23 -12.92 -14.55
N PHE A 87 6.29 -12.72 -13.62
CA PHE A 87 5.60 -13.83 -12.95
C PHE A 87 4.62 -14.56 -13.86
N VAL A 88 3.83 -13.84 -14.65
CA VAL A 88 2.85 -14.45 -15.56
C VAL A 88 3.51 -15.25 -16.68
N ASN A 89 4.71 -14.84 -17.12
CA ASN A 89 5.44 -15.50 -18.21
C ASN A 89 6.57 -16.43 -17.74
N LYS A 90 6.74 -16.64 -16.43
CA LYS A 90 7.61 -17.70 -15.92
C LYS A 90 6.99 -19.04 -16.32
N GLU A 91 7.55 -19.72 -17.31
CA GLU A 91 7.18 -21.09 -17.62
C GLU A 91 7.39 -21.97 -16.37
N ASN A 92 6.40 -22.78 -16.01
CA ASN A 92 6.53 -23.83 -14.99
C ASN A 92 7.57 -24.87 -15.40
#